data_AF-A0A345H8F7-F1
#
_entry.id   AF-A0A345H8F7-F1
#
_cell.length_a   1.000
_cell.length_b   1.000
_cell.length_c   1.000
_cell.angle_alpha   90.00
_cell.angle_beta   90.00
_cell.angle_gamma   90.00
#
_symmetry.space_group_name_H-M   'P 1'
#
loop_
_entity.id
_entity.type
_entity.pdbx_description
1 polymer ?
#
loop_
_entity_poly.entity_id
_entity_poly.type
_entity_poly.pdbx_seq_one_letter_code
_entity_poly.pdbx_strand_id
1 'polypeptide(L)'
;MKKIIALFAMMLAFGYTANAQQRKATAAVQQTSVDETAIKQAGTKDVKALAEFIELSADEKTAFQGLFEYKHRTLADKNLSQERKDILAEQIKLKIEATISSDRVEKLNKNPKLMNILTH
;
A
#
# COMPACT_ATOMS: atom_id res chain seq x y z
N MET A 1 51.96 9.81 -10.67
CA MET A 1 51.22 10.36 -11.83
C MET A 1 51.03 9.27 -12.87
N LYS A 2 49.78 8.99 -13.24
CA LYS A 2 49.31 8.70 -14.62
C LYS A 2 49.92 7.41 -15.23
N LYS A 3 49.20 6.33 -15.52
CA LYS A 3 47.95 6.22 -16.30
C LYS A 3 47.42 4.78 -16.18
N ILE A 4 46.41 4.50 -15.37
CA ILE A 4 45.60 3.27 -15.48
C ILE A 4 44.12 3.63 -15.30
N ILE A 5 43.66 4.58 -16.12
CA ILE A 5 42.23 4.91 -16.28
C ILE A 5 42.05 5.27 -17.75
N ALA A 6 41.83 4.27 -18.59
CA ALA A 6 41.22 4.40 -19.93
C ALA A 6 41.31 3.04 -20.62
N LEU A 7 40.44 2.08 -20.29
CA LEU A 7 40.15 0.92 -21.16
C LEU A 7 38.90 0.13 -20.73
N PHE A 8 37.89 0.81 -20.15
CA PHE A 8 36.60 0.21 -19.81
C PHE A 8 35.40 1.06 -20.26
N ALA A 9 35.57 1.85 -21.32
CA ALA A 9 34.54 2.76 -21.84
C ALA A 9 34.18 2.50 -23.32
N MET A 10 34.44 1.28 -23.83
CA MET A 10 34.21 1.00 -25.26
C MET A 10 33.70 -0.43 -25.51
N MET A 11 32.71 -0.91 -24.75
CA MET A 11 31.97 -2.16 -25.05
C MET A 11 30.50 -2.11 -24.60
N LEU A 12 29.81 -0.97 -24.70
CA LEU A 12 28.37 -0.87 -24.41
C LEU A 12 27.59 -0.10 -25.48
N ALA A 13 27.91 -0.31 -26.76
CA ALA A 13 27.22 0.39 -27.83
C ALA A 13 26.98 -0.47 -29.09
N PHE A 14 26.61 -1.75 -28.94
CA PHE A 14 25.94 -2.49 -30.03
C PHE A 14 25.00 -3.56 -29.46
N GLY A 15 23.77 -3.15 -29.22
CA GLY A 15 22.65 -4.04 -28.88
C GLY A 15 21.36 -3.52 -29.52
N TYR A 16 21.42 -3.08 -30.78
CA TYR A 16 20.23 -2.92 -31.59
C TYR A 16 19.82 -4.30 -32.12
N THR A 17 18.59 -4.71 -31.80
CA THR A 17 17.56 -5.25 -32.71
C THR A 17 16.78 -6.42 -32.10
N ALA A 18 15.47 -6.23 -31.92
CA ALA A 18 14.40 -7.18 -32.29
C ALA A 18 13.04 -6.65 -31.84
N ASN A 19 12.54 -5.61 -32.52
CA ASN A 19 11.11 -5.34 -32.59
C ASN A 19 10.47 -6.40 -33.53
N ALA A 20 10.30 -7.63 -33.05
CA ALA A 20 9.67 -8.70 -33.85
C ALA A 20 9.24 -9.91 -32.99
N GLN A 21 8.26 -9.72 -32.11
CA GLN A 21 7.30 -10.80 -31.87
C GLN A 21 5.90 -10.22 -31.92
N GLN A 22 5.32 -10.32 -33.11
CA GLN A 22 3.89 -10.38 -33.37
C GLN A 22 3.29 -11.47 -32.46
N ARG A 23 2.95 -11.11 -31.23
CA ARG A 23 2.11 -11.90 -30.34
C ARG A 23 0.89 -11.05 -30.04
N LYS A 24 -0.24 -11.55 -30.56
CA LYS A 24 -1.62 -11.23 -30.25
C LYS A 24 -1.75 -10.24 -29.09
N ALA A 25 -2.35 -9.08 -29.40
CA ALA A 25 -2.88 -8.10 -28.45
C ALA A 25 -2.93 -8.66 -27.02
N THR A 26 -1.86 -8.44 -26.26
CA THR A 26 -1.95 -8.55 -24.80
C THR A 26 -3.01 -7.55 -24.42
N ALA A 27 -4.12 -8.09 -23.91
CA ALA A 27 -5.29 -7.37 -23.46
C ALA A 27 -4.85 -6.03 -22.87
N ALA A 28 -5.44 -4.94 -23.37
CA ALA A 28 -5.31 -3.64 -22.75
C ALA A 28 -5.46 -3.86 -21.24
N VAL A 29 -4.40 -3.56 -20.48
CA VAL A 29 -4.51 -3.47 -19.03
C VAL A 29 -5.55 -2.41 -18.82
N GLN A 30 -6.77 -2.83 -18.55
CA GLN A 30 -7.89 -1.95 -18.35
C GLN A 30 -7.59 -1.27 -17.03
N GLN A 31 -6.98 -0.10 -17.13
CA GLN A 31 -6.65 0.75 -16.01
C GLN A 31 -7.99 1.23 -15.46
N THR A 32 -8.57 0.43 -14.57
CA THR A 32 -9.75 0.83 -13.80
C THR A 32 -9.33 2.08 -13.05
N SER A 33 -9.86 3.23 -13.46
CA SER A 33 -9.68 4.49 -12.75
C SER A 33 -10.20 4.27 -11.33
N VAL A 34 -9.28 4.30 -10.37
CA VAL A 34 -9.62 4.19 -8.95
C VAL A 34 -10.27 5.51 -8.53
N ASP A 35 -11.46 5.45 -7.93
CA ASP A 35 -12.14 6.65 -7.43
C ASP A 35 -11.45 7.13 -6.13
N GLU A 36 -10.56 8.10 -6.29
CA GLU A 36 -9.82 8.72 -5.19
C GLU A 36 -10.74 9.38 -4.15
N THR A 37 -11.93 9.86 -4.54
CA THR A 37 -12.87 10.47 -3.59
C THR A 37 -13.48 9.39 -2.70
N ALA A 38 -13.87 8.26 -3.29
CA ALA A 38 -14.37 7.11 -2.53
C ALA A 38 -13.31 6.56 -1.57
N ILE A 39 -12.04 6.49 -1.99
CA ILE A 39 -10.92 6.07 -1.12
C ILE A 39 -10.77 6.99 0.08
N LYS A 40 -10.74 8.31 -0.15
CA LYS A 40 -10.59 9.30 0.94
C LYS A 40 -11.73 9.17 1.95
N GLN A 41 -12.96 9.05 1.47
CA GLN A 41 -14.14 8.87 2.32
C GLN A 41 -14.08 7.56 3.11
N ALA A 42 -13.64 6.46 2.50
CA ALA A 42 -13.47 5.18 3.18
C ALA A 42 -12.38 5.25 4.26
N GLY A 43 -11.25 5.89 3.95
CA GLY A 43 -10.20 6.17 4.93
C GLY A 43 -10.71 7.00 6.12
N THR A 44 -11.47 8.06 5.86
CA THR A 44 -12.06 8.89 6.91
C THR A 44 -13.04 8.12 7.79
N LYS A 45 -13.82 7.19 7.21
CA LYS A 45 -14.72 6.31 7.98
C LYS A 45 -13.94 5.42 8.94
N ASP A 46 -12.81 4.86 8.49
CA ASP A 46 -11.96 4.01 9.33
C ASP A 46 -11.27 4.82 10.44
N VAL A 47 -10.76 6.02 10.14
CA VAL A 47 -10.23 6.94 11.17
C VAL A 47 -11.31 7.28 12.20
N LYS A 48 -12.53 7.56 11.76
CA LYS A 48 -13.65 7.87 12.65
C LYS A 48 -13.99 6.66 13.53
N ALA A 49 -14.08 5.46 12.97
CA ALA A 49 -14.36 4.24 13.72
C ALA A 49 -13.28 3.97 14.78
N LEU A 50 -12.00 4.21 14.47
CA LEU A 50 -10.92 4.11 15.44
C LEU A 50 -11.00 5.21 16.52
N ALA A 51 -11.27 6.46 16.12
CA ALA A 51 -11.38 7.61 17.01
C ALA A 51 -12.58 7.53 17.99
N GLU A 52 -13.65 6.84 17.61
CA GLU A 52 -14.79 6.55 18.50
C GLU A 52 -14.42 5.54 19.59
N PHE A 53 -13.38 4.74 19.38
CA PHE A 53 -12.97 3.68 20.31
C PHE A 53 -11.77 4.09 21.18
N ILE A 54 -10.81 4.82 20.63
CA ILE A 54 -9.64 5.35 21.32
C ILE A 54 -9.43 6.83 20.97
N GLU A 55 -8.91 7.60 21.93
CA GLU A 55 -8.53 8.98 21.66
C GLU A 55 -7.30 9.01 20.73
N LEU A 56 -7.39 9.85 19.70
CA LEU A 56 -6.35 10.04 18.69
C LEU A 56 -5.91 11.50 18.66
N SER A 57 -4.59 11.70 18.66
CA SER A 57 -3.98 13.01 18.39
C SER A 57 -4.22 13.45 16.93
N ALA A 58 -3.95 14.71 16.62
CA ALA A 58 -4.03 15.21 15.24
C ALA A 58 -3.05 14.49 14.30
N ASP A 59 -1.84 14.20 14.80
CA ASP A 59 -0.81 13.49 14.04
C ASP A 59 -1.21 12.03 13.80
N GLU A 60 -1.77 11.37 14.81
CA GLU A 60 -2.28 10.00 14.68
C GLU A 60 -3.44 9.95 13.68
N LYS A 61 -4.38 10.89 13.72
CA LYS A 61 -5.47 10.96 12.72
C LYS A 61 -4.92 11.11 11.31
N THR A 62 -3.89 11.91 11.12
CA THR A 62 -3.24 12.11 9.82
C THR A 62 -2.53 10.84 9.35
N ALA A 63 -1.78 10.19 10.24
CA ALA A 63 -1.11 8.93 9.96
C ALA A 63 -2.12 7.82 9.60
N PHE A 64 -3.20 7.71 10.37
CA PHE A 64 -4.27 6.73 10.12
C PHE A 64 -5.05 7.02 8.85
N GLN A 65 -5.29 8.29 8.51
CA GLN A 65 -5.91 8.64 7.23
C GLN A 65 -5.07 8.09 6.07
N GLY A 66 -3.76 8.34 6.06
CA GLY A 66 -2.87 7.80 5.03
C GLY A 66 -2.82 6.27 5.00
N LEU A 67 -2.80 5.63 6.17
CA LEU A 67 -2.81 4.18 6.30
C LEU A 67 -4.07 3.54 5.70
N PHE A 68 -5.25 4.09 6.02
CA PHE A 68 -6.51 3.54 5.56
C PHE A 68 -6.79 3.88 4.09
N GLU A 69 -6.38 5.05 3.62
CA GLU A 69 -6.40 5.34 2.17
C GLU A 69 -5.52 4.36 1.39
N TYR A 70 -4.32 4.04 1.91
CA TYR A 70 -3.46 3.01 1.31
C TYR A 70 -4.14 1.63 1.29
N LYS A 71 -4.78 1.23 2.39
CA LYS A 71 -5.56 -0.01 2.46
C LYS A 71 -6.62 -0.06 1.36
N HIS A 72 -7.51 0.93 1.30
CA HIS A 72 -8.62 0.98 0.34
C HIS A 72 -8.14 1.05 -1.11
N ARG A 73 -7.04 1.78 -1.36
CA ARG A 73 -6.39 1.83 -2.69
C ARG A 73 -5.88 0.47 -3.12
N THR A 74 -5.26 -0.27 -2.21
CA THR A 74 -4.72 -1.60 -2.50
C THR A 74 -5.85 -2.61 -2.71
N LEU A 75 -6.89 -2.56 -1.87
CA LEU A 75 -8.08 -3.42 -2.00
C LEU A 75 -8.94 -3.12 -3.24
N ALA A 76 -8.79 -1.94 -3.84
CA ALA A 76 -9.46 -1.61 -5.10
C ALA A 76 -8.91 -2.42 -6.31
N ASP A 77 -7.73 -3.04 -6.18
CA ASP A 77 -7.22 -3.96 -7.20
C ASP A 77 -8.06 -5.25 -7.25
N LYS A 78 -8.83 -5.40 -8.33
CA LYS A 78 -9.70 -6.56 -8.57
C LYS A 78 -8.91 -7.87 -8.76
N ASN A 79 -7.62 -7.80 -9.05
CA ASN A 79 -6.75 -8.95 -9.25
C ASN A 79 -5.95 -9.30 -7.99
N LEU A 80 -6.21 -8.65 -6.85
CA LEU A 80 -5.52 -8.92 -5.61
C LEU A 80 -5.92 -10.30 -5.06
N SER A 81 -4.94 -11.21 -4.97
CA SER A 81 -5.16 -12.55 -4.42
C SER A 81 -5.53 -12.50 -2.94
N GLN A 82 -6.16 -13.57 -2.43
CA GLN A 82 -6.50 -13.66 -1.01
C GLN A 82 -5.25 -13.59 -0.13
N GLU A 83 -4.19 -14.31 -0.48
CA GLU A 83 -2.90 -14.25 0.23
C GLU A 83 -2.38 -12.81 0.35
N ARG A 84 -2.48 -12.01 -0.72
CA ARG A 84 -2.06 -10.60 -0.68
C ARG A 84 -2.97 -9.74 0.19
N LYS A 85 -4.27 -10.05 0.27
CA LYS A 85 -5.20 -9.38 1.19
C LYS A 85 -4.87 -9.72 2.64
N ASP A 86 -4.53 -10.97 2.93
CA ASP A 86 -4.17 -11.41 4.27
C ASP A 86 -2.87 -10.74 4.73
N ILE A 87 -1.87 -10.67 3.84
CA ILE A 87 -0.61 -9.94 4.08
C ILE A 87 -0.89 -8.44 4.30
N LEU A 88 -1.76 -7.83 3.48
CA LEU A 88 -2.16 -6.44 3.66
C LEU A 88 -2.79 -6.23 5.04
N ALA A 89 -3.74 -7.09 5.43
CA ALA A 89 -4.41 -7.00 6.72
C ALA A 89 -3.42 -7.10 7.89
N GLU A 90 -2.45 -8.00 7.82
CA GLU A 90 -1.35 -8.11 8.79
C GLU A 90 -0.51 -6.82 8.84
N GLN A 91 -0.13 -6.27 7.69
CA GLN A 91 0.64 -5.02 7.62
C GLN A 91 -0.13 -3.83 8.21
N ILE A 92 -1.43 -3.72 7.92
CA ILE A 92 -2.29 -2.68 8.49
C ILE A 92 -2.36 -2.84 10.01
N LYS A 93 -2.55 -4.07 10.50
CA LYS A 93 -2.57 -4.37 11.94
C LYS A 93 -1.27 -3.92 12.61
N LEU A 94 -0.12 -4.35 12.10
CA LEU A 94 1.19 -4.02 12.67
C LEU A 94 1.43 -2.50 12.69
N LYS A 95 1.01 -1.79 11.63
CA LYS A 95 1.12 -0.32 11.58
C LYS A 95 0.19 0.36 12.58
N ILE A 96 -1.01 -0.16 12.81
CA ILE A 96 -1.88 0.35 13.88
C ILE A 96 -1.19 0.18 15.24
N GLU A 97 -0.71 -1.03 15.53
CA GLU A 97 -0.07 -1.37 16.80
C GLU A 97 1.20 -0.56 17.05
N ALA A 98 1.95 -0.23 15.99
CA ALA A 98 3.16 0.60 16.09
C ALA A 98 2.87 2.11 16.21
N THR A 99 1.67 2.57 15.86
CA THR A 99 1.34 4.02 15.85
C THR A 99 0.82 4.50 17.20
N ILE A 100 0.16 3.64 17.96
CA ILE A 100 -0.44 3.98 19.26
C ILE A 100 0.33 3.32 20.41
N SER A 101 0.00 3.75 21.64
CA SER A 101 0.61 3.20 22.85
C SER A 101 0.10 1.80 23.18
N SER A 102 0.90 1.01 23.90
CA SER A 102 0.60 -0.40 24.22
C SER A 102 -0.75 -0.60 24.93
N ASP A 103 -1.13 0.31 25.83
CA ASP A 103 -2.42 0.29 26.53
C ASP A 103 -3.60 0.45 25.56
N ARG A 104 -3.47 1.32 24.55
CA ARG A 104 -4.47 1.51 23.49
C ARG A 104 -4.52 0.30 22.54
N VAL A 105 -3.38 -0.33 22.28
CA VAL A 105 -3.32 -1.61 21.52
C VAL A 105 -4.10 -2.71 22.26
N GLU A 106 -3.84 -2.89 23.56
CA GLU A 106 -4.55 -3.90 24.35
C GLU A 106 -6.06 -3.64 24.37
N LYS A 107 -6.47 -2.38 24.50
CA LYS A 107 -7.88 -1.99 24.41
C LYS A 107 -8.47 -2.35 23.05
N LEU A 108 -7.77 -2.05 21.95
CA LEU A 108 -8.22 -2.36 20.59
C LEU A 108 -8.30 -3.87 20.33
N ASN A 109 -7.36 -4.65 20.83
CA ASN A 109 -7.32 -6.11 20.69
C ASN A 109 -8.48 -6.82 21.43
N LYS A 110 -9.09 -6.16 22.43
CA LYS A 110 -10.33 -6.64 23.06
C LYS A 110 -11.57 -6.43 22.19
N ASN A 111 -11.45 -5.72 21.06
CA ASN A 111 -12.51 -5.53 20.07
C ASN A 111 -12.10 -6.12 18.71
N PRO A 112 -12.15 -7.47 18.57
CA PRO A 112 -11.74 -8.14 17.33
C PRO A 112 -12.61 -7.73 16.13
N LYS A 113 -13.86 -7.34 16.37
CA LYS A 113 -14.75 -6.85 15.32
C LYS A 113 -14.25 -5.54 14.71
N LEU A 114 -13.86 -4.58 15.55
CA LEU A 114 -13.27 -3.33 15.08
C LEU A 114 -11.93 -3.57 14.41
N MET A 115 -11.06 -4.40 14.99
CA MET A 115 -9.77 -4.74 14.37
C MET A 115 -9.97 -5.34 12.97
N ASN A 116 -10.95 -6.21 12.78
CA ASN A 116 -11.28 -6.77 11.48
C ASN A 116 -11.72 -5.69 10.47
N ILE A 117 -12.58 -4.75 10.89
CA ILE A 117 -13.01 -3.61 10.04
C ILE A 117 -11.82 -2.74 9.62
N LEU A 118 -10.89 -2.50 10.53
CA LEU A 118 -9.74 -1.62 10.25
C LEU A 118 -8.72 -2.27 9.31
N THR A 119 -8.58 -3.60 9.37
CA THR A 119 -7.53 -4.35 8.66
C THR A 119 -7.97 -4.93 7.31
N HIS A 120 -9.25 -5.24 7.13
CA HIS A 120 -9.82 -5.78 5.90
C HIS A 120 -10.68 -4.74 5.16
#